data_AF-A0A2V6S2K5-F1
#
_entry.id   AF-A0A2V6S2K5-F1
#
_cell.length_a   1.000
_cell.length_b   1.000
_cell.length_c   1.000
_cell.angle_alpha   90.00
_cell.angle_beta   90.00
_cell.angle_gamma   90.00
#
_symmetry.space_group_name_H-M   'P 1'
#
loop_
_entity.id
_entity.type
_entity.pdbx_description
1 polymer ?
#
loop_
_entity_poly.entity_id
_entity_poly.type
_entity_poly.pdbx_seq_one_letter_code
_entity_poly.pdbx_strand_id
1 'polypeptide(L)'
;MDAIRRIGQPTFERTGGGRDERVSVRFKLNREPDMTWMDCFKSHAASSALGGANAVFRGNEVCIEVAKPTGVPEVATAVDCFIECANLKLRSFPGRAPERRSTPSPLRPRVRGSF
;
A
#
# COMPACT_ATOMS: atom_id res chain seq x y z
N MET A 1 20.11 -3.75 12.69
CA MET A 1 19.60 -2.78 11.70
C MET A 1 18.43 -2.07 12.34
N ASP A 2 18.55 -0.79 12.65
CA ASP A 2 17.40 -0.02 13.14
C ASP A 2 16.31 0.04 12.09
N ALA A 3 15.05 -0.13 12.50
CA ALA A 3 13.91 0.00 11.61
C ALA A 3 13.67 1.48 11.26
N ILE A 4 13.18 1.75 10.05
CA ILE A 4 12.75 3.09 9.67
C ILE A 4 11.43 3.38 10.41
N ARG A 5 11.32 4.55 11.02
CA ARG A 5 10.09 4.97 11.72
C ARG A 5 9.82 6.43 11.47
N ARG A 6 8.54 6.79 11.53
CA ARG A 6 8.11 8.18 11.52
C ARG A 6 8.58 8.87 12.81
N ILE A 7 9.00 10.12 12.68
CA ILE A 7 9.34 11.00 13.80
C ILE A 7 8.41 12.22 13.79
N GLY A 8 7.86 12.56 14.95
CA GLY A 8 6.88 13.62 15.08
C GLY A 8 5.51 13.27 14.50
N GLN A 9 4.53 14.16 14.69
CA GLN A 9 3.19 14.01 14.10
C GLN A 9 3.21 14.38 12.61
N PRO A 10 2.36 13.75 11.78
CA PRO A 10 2.22 14.15 10.39
C PRO A 10 1.50 15.50 10.32
N THR A 11 1.93 16.35 9.40
CA THR A 11 1.22 17.58 9.05
C THR A 11 0.25 17.28 7.92
N PHE A 12 -0.98 17.79 8.02
CA PHE A 12 -2.03 17.58 7.04
C PHE A 12 -2.42 18.92 6.43
N GLU A 13 -2.16 19.08 5.13
CA GLU A 13 -2.56 20.26 4.36
C GLU A 13 -3.65 19.85 3.38
N ARG A 14 -4.87 20.39 3.55
CA ARG A 14 -5.95 20.20 2.58
C ARG A 14 -5.61 20.98 1.32
N THR A 15 -5.58 20.30 0.20
CA THR A 15 -5.26 20.85 -1.11
C THR A 15 -6.48 20.69 -2.01
N GLY A 16 -7.08 21.81 -2.41
CA GLY A 16 -8.27 21.86 -3.27
C GLY A 16 -9.54 22.28 -2.55
N GLY A 17 -10.46 22.91 -3.29
CA GLY A 17 -11.82 23.22 -2.86
C GLY A 17 -12.82 22.53 -3.78
N GLY A 18 -13.68 21.66 -3.23
CA GLY A 18 -14.76 21.00 -3.98
C GLY A 18 -14.58 19.48 -4.15
N ARG A 19 -15.06 18.93 -5.28
CA ARG A 19 -15.20 17.48 -5.56
C ARG A 19 -13.91 16.66 -5.58
N ASP A 20 -12.76 17.33 -5.70
CA ASP A 20 -11.41 16.77 -5.75
C ASP A 20 -10.57 17.20 -4.53
N GLU A 21 -11.16 17.16 -3.34
CA GLU A 21 -10.43 17.39 -2.09
C GLU A 21 -9.31 16.34 -1.95
N ARG A 22 -8.07 16.81 -2.03
CA ARG A 22 -6.87 16.03 -1.74
C ARG A 22 -6.29 16.50 -0.42
N VAL A 23 -5.61 15.61 0.26
CA VAL A 23 -4.82 15.96 1.45
C VAL A 23 -3.38 15.61 1.21
N SER A 24 -2.54 16.62 1.35
CA SER A 24 -1.09 16.45 1.41
C SER A 24 -0.71 16.09 2.85
N VAL A 25 -0.09 14.92 3.02
CA VAL A 25 0.40 14.42 4.29
C VAL A 25 1.91 14.53 4.27
N ARG A 26 2.48 15.29 5.21
CA ARG A 26 3.92 15.45 5.35
C ARG A 26 4.40 14.87 6.66
N PHE A 27 5.48 14.09 6.63
CA PHE A 27 6.11 13.57 7.84
C PHE A 27 7.61 13.34 7.63
N LYS A 28 8.32 13.14 8.74
CA LYS A 28 9.75 12.84 8.76
C LYS A 28 10.00 11.41 9.18
N LEU A 29 11.06 10.82 8.63
CA LEU A 29 11.60 9.53 9.04
C LEU A 29 12.83 9.73 9.92
N ASN A 30 13.13 8.76 10.79
CA ASN A 30 14.32 8.76 11.63
C ASN A 30 15.64 8.68 10.84
N ARG A 31 15.58 8.26 9.57
CA ARG A 31 16.70 8.25 8.63
C ARG A 31 16.19 8.30 7.19
N GLU A 32 17.10 8.56 6.26
CA GLU A 32 16.82 8.46 4.83
C GLU A 32 16.63 6.98 4.44
N PRO A 33 15.49 6.62 3.79
CA PRO A 33 15.29 5.28 3.27
C PRO A 33 16.13 5.03 2.03
N ASP A 34 16.49 3.78 1.77
CA ASP A 34 17.07 3.38 0.48
C ASP A 34 15.99 3.26 -0.61
N MET A 35 16.42 3.18 -1.88
CA MET A 35 15.50 3.05 -3.02
C MET A 35 14.56 1.83 -2.91
N THR A 36 15.06 0.71 -2.39
CA THR A 36 14.24 -0.52 -2.27
C THR A 36 13.10 -0.32 -1.28
N TRP A 37 13.39 0.34 -0.16
CA TRP A 37 12.38 0.69 0.83
C TRP A 37 11.38 1.70 0.26
N MET A 38 11.85 2.73 -0.44
CA MET A 38 10.97 3.73 -1.08
C MET A 38 10.01 3.08 -2.07
N ASP A 39 10.48 2.14 -2.90
CA ASP A 39 9.65 1.44 -3.87
C ASP A 39 8.61 0.54 -3.20
N CYS A 40 8.99 -0.17 -2.13
CA CYS A 40 8.03 -0.95 -1.33
C CYS A 40 6.96 -0.05 -0.74
N PHE A 41 7.35 1.07 -0.11
CA PHE A 41 6.43 2.02 0.49
C PHE A 41 5.44 2.57 -0.55
N LYS A 42 5.93 3.04 -1.70
CA LYS A 42 5.09 3.54 -2.80
C LYS A 42 4.12 2.49 -3.31
N SER A 43 4.56 1.24 -3.44
CA SER A 43 3.70 0.14 -3.89
C SER A 43 2.55 -0.12 -2.91
N HIS A 44 2.83 -0.17 -1.61
CA HIS A 44 1.81 -0.34 -0.57
C HIS A 44 0.84 0.85 -0.54
N ALA A 45 1.36 2.07 -0.54
CA ALA A 45 0.56 3.29 -0.52
C ALA A 45 -0.40 3.38 -1.74
N ALA A 46 0.10 3.04 -2.94
CA ALA A 46 -0.68 3.03 -4.17
C ALA A 46 -1.76 1.91 -4.21
N SER A 47 -1.50 0.77 -3.57
CA SER A 47 -2.44 -0.36 -3.52
C SER A 47 -3.58 -0.18 -2.52
N SER A 48 -3.48 0.81 -1.63
CA SER A 48 -4.46 1.06 -0.58
C SER A 48 -5.68 1.84 -1.07
N ALA A 49 -6.79 1.75 -0.32
CA ALA A 49 -8.00 2.53 -0.56
C ALA A 49 -7.80 4.05 -0.46
N LEU A 50 -6.69 4.50 0.13
CA LEU A 50 -6.33 5.91 0.24
C LEU A 50 -5.87 6.52 -1.09
N GLY A 51 -5.58 5.70 -2.11
CA GLY A 51 -5.13 6.20 -3.41
C GLY A 51 -3.84 7.03 -3.32
N GLY A 52 -2.98 6.71 -2.35
CA GLY A 52 -1.72 7.40 -2.04
C GLY A 52 -0.62 7.18 -3.07
N ALA A 53 -0.94 7.28 -4.37
CA ALA A 53 -0.06 6.92 -5.47
C ALA A 53 1.11 7.88 -5.68
N ASN A 54 1.04 9.11 -5.14
CA ASN A 54 2.05 10.15 -5.31
C ASN A 54 2.81 10.40 -4.00
N ALA A 55 3.67 9.46 -3.61
CA ALA A 55 4.63 9.67 -2.52
C ALA A 55 5.96 10.21 -3.06
N VAL A 56 6.38 11.36 -2.53
CA VAL A 56 7.63 12.05 -2.85
C VAL A 56 8.56 12.02 -1.64
N PHE A 57 9.83 11.68 -1.88
CA PHE A 57 10.88 11.61 -0.86
C PHE A 57 11.91 12.71 -1.09
N ARG A 58 12.28 13.42 -0.03
CA ARG A 58 13.36 14.42 -0.02
C ARG A 58 14.25 14.14 1.20
N GLY A 59 15.23 13.26 1.02
CA GLY A 59 16.00 12.70 2.13
C GLY A 59 15.09 11.89 3.06
N ASN A 60 14.99 12.30 4.32
CA ASN A 60 14.08 11.68 5.30
C ASN A 60 12.70 12.35 5.39
N GLU A 61 12.43 13.39 4.59
CA GLU A 61 11.10 13.99 4.50
C GLU A 61 10.26 13.27 3.44
N VAL A 62 9.01 12.96 3.80
CA VAL A 62 8.06 12.26 2.94
C VAL A 62 6.79 13.09 2.81
N CYS A 63 6.32 13.24 1.57
CA CYS A 63 5.06 13.89 1.24
C CYS A 63 4.19 12.93 0.44
N ILE A 64 2.93 12.76 0.84
CA ILE A 64 1.98 11.86 0.16
C ILE A 64 0.72 12.65 -0.15
N GLU A 65 0.25 12.57 -1.39
CA GLU A 65 -1.09 13.03 -1.74
C GLU A 65 -2.09 11.89 -1.59
N VAL A 66 -3.15 12.13 -0.80
CA VAL A 66 -4.23 11.18 -0.53
C VAL A 66 -5.53 11.75 -1.11
N ALA A 67 -6.25 10.94 -1.89
CA ALA A 67 -7.54 11.34 -2.44
C ALA A 67 -8.66 10.99 -1.44
N LYS A 68 -9.50 11.97 -1.07
CA LYS A 68 -10.68 11.78 -0.20
C LYS A 68 -10.40 10.99 1.09
N PRO A 69 -9.55 11.50 2.00
CA PRO A 69 -9.36 10.82 3.27
C PRO A 69 -10.64 10.87 4.11
N THR A 70 -11.05 9.70 4.62
CA THR A 70 -12.15 9.53 5.59
C THR A 70 -11.87 10.20 6.93
N GLY A 71 -10.59 10.42 7.27
CA GLY A 71 -10.18 11.24 8.43
C GLY A 71 -8.67 11.25 8.69
N VAL A 72 -8.21 12.26 9.44
CA VAL A 72 -6.79 12.44 9.84
C VAL A 72 -6.22 11.21 10.60
N PRO A 73 -6.93 10.61 11.57
CA PRO A 73 -6.39 9.46 12.32
C PRO A 73 -6.15 8.23 11.44
N GLU A 74 -7.07 7.96 10.52
CA GLU A 74 -6.99 6.81 9.62
C GLU A 74 -5.80 6.91 8.67
N VAL A 75 -5.54 8.10 8.14
CA VAL A 75 -4.39 8.34 7.27
C VAL A 75 -3.08 8.18 8.05
N ALA A 76 -3.01 8.67 9.29
CA ALA A 76 -1.83 8.48 10.13
C ALA A 76 -1.56 6.99 10.40
N THR A 77 -2.59 6.24 10.76
CA THR A 77 -2.49 4.78 10.97
C THR A 77 -2.04 4.05 9.71
N ALA A 78 -2.62 4.38 8.55
CA ALA A 78 -2.23 3.74 7.29
C ALA A 78 -0.77 4.02 6.91
N VAL A 79 -0.29 5.26 7.13
CA VAL A 79 1.12 5.62 6.92
C VAL A 79 2.03 4.76 7.80
N ASP A 80 1.69 4.59 9.09
CA ASP A 80 2.48 3.78 9.99
C ASP A 80 2.49 2.29 9.55
N CYS A 81 1.35 1.76 9.09
CA CYS A 81 1.29 0.41 8.50
C CYS A 81 2.18 0.27 7.24
N PHE A 82 2.18 1.26 6.34
CA PHE A 82 3.03 1.21 5.15
C PHE A 82 4.53 1.23 5.49
N ILE A 83 4.92 2.01 6.51
CA ILE A 83 6.29 2.04 7.04
C ILE A 83 6.69 0.65 7.54
N GLU A 84 5.83 0.00 8.32
CA GLU A 84 6.07 -1.35 8.83
C GLU A 84 6.19 -2.39 7.69
N CYS A 85 5.30 -2.35 6.71
CA CYS A 85 5.38 -3.24 5.53
C CYS A 85 6.68 -3.04 4.74
N ALA A 86 7.13 -1.80 4.57
CA ALA A 86 8.38 -1.49 3.88
C ALA A 86 9.61 -1.94 4.67
N ASN A 87 9.61 -1.81 6.02
CA ASN A 87 10.67 -2.32 6.88
C ASN A 87 10.84 -3.84 6.79
N LEU A 88 9.71 -4.56 6.69
CA LEU A 88 9.70 -6.01 6.50
C LEU A 88 10.11 -6.43 5.09
N LYS A 89 10.39 -5.46 4.19
CA LYS A 89 10.64 -5.68 2.75
C LYS A 89 9.58 -6.58 2.12
N LEU A 90 8.33 -6.45 2.60
CA LEU A 90 7.22 -7.15 2.00
C LEU A 90 7.05 -6.55 0.61
N ARG A 91 7.59 -7.23 -0.40
CA ARG A 91 7.15 -7.02 -1.77
C ARG A 91 5.66 -7.32 -1.73
N SER A 92 4.86 -6.34 -2.11
CA SER A 92 3.40 -6.34 -2.08
C SER A 92 2.81 -7.72 -2.34
N PHE A 93 1.77 -8.06 -1.57
CA PHE A 93 1.03 -9.33 -1.61
C PHE A 93 0.94 -9.91 -3.03
N PRO A 94 0.97 -11.26 -3.19
CA PRO A 94 0.90 -11.90 -4.50
C PRO A 94 -0.26 -11.26 -5.25
N GLY A 95 0.06 -10.61 -6.38
CA GLY A 95 -0.93 -9.97 -7.22
C GLY A 95 -2.11 -10.92 -7.39
N ARG A 96 -3.32 -10.37 -7.24
CA ARG A 96 -4.62 -11.03 -7.50
C ARG A 96 -4.37 -12.39 -8.16
N ALA A 97 -4.40 -13.46 -7.36
CA ALA A 97 -4.08 -14.79 -7.86
C ALA A 97 -4.82 -14.93 -9.19
N PRO A 98 -4.15 -15.27 -10.32
CA PRO A 98 -4.89 -15.56 -11.53
C PRO A 98 -5.93 -16.59 -11.11
N GLU A 99 -7.21 -16.24 -11.31
CA GLU A 99 -8.31 -17.16 -11.06
C GLU A 99 -7.83 -18.53 -11.50
N ARG A 100 -7.81 -19.48 -10.57
CA ARG A 100 -7.43 -20.85 -10.89
C ARG A 100 -8.28 -21.20 -12.10
N ARG A 101 -7.63 -21.31 -13.25
CA ARG A 101 -8.20 -21.81 -14.48
C ARG A 101 -8.96 -23.06 -14.07
N SER A 102 -10.29 -22.99 -14.09
CA SER A 102 -11.16 -24.11 -13.76
C SER A 102 -10.66 -25.31 -14.53
N THR A 103 -10.02 -26.23 -13.82
CA THR A 103 -9.65 -27.52 -14.38
C THR A 103 -10.96 -28.17 -14.81
N PRO A 104 -11.15 -28.52 -16.09
CA PRO A 104 -12.28 -29.36 -16.44
C PRO A 104 -12.13 -30.66 -15.66
N SER A 105 -13.15 -31.00 -14.88
CA SER A 105 -13.22 -32.26 -14.16
C SER A 105 -12.97 -33.42 -15.13
N PRO A 106 -12.05 -34.35 -14.86
CA PRO A 106 -12.03 -35.61 -15.59
C PRO A 106 -13.28 -36.39 -15.19
N LEU A 107 -14.23 -36.46 -16.11
CA LEU A 107 -15.40 -37.33 -16.01
C LEU A 107 -14.92 -38.76 -15.71
N ARG A 108 -15.51 -39.35 -14.67
CA ARG A 108 -15.27 -40.70 -14.16
C ARG A 108 -15.23 -41.76 -15.29
N PRO A 109 -14.42 -42.82 -15.16
CA PRO A 109 -14.54 -43.98 -16.05
C PRO A 109 -15.87 -44.68 -15.76
N ARG A 110 -16.71 -44.80 -16.79
CA ARG A 110 -17.94 -45.60 -16.75
C ARG A 110 -17.54 -47.07 -16.62
N VAL A 111 -17.87 -47.67 -15.48
CA VAL A 111 -17.77 -49.10 -15.23
C VAL A 111 -18.71 -49.84 -16.17
N ARG A 112 -18.12 -50.86 -16.82
CA ARG A 112 -18.70 -51.96 -17.59
C ARG A 112 -19.87 -52.64 -16.85
N GLY A 113 -21.00 -52.79 -17.53
CA GLY A 113 -22.14 -53.59 -17.07
C GLY A 113 -22.90 -54.17 -18.26
N SER A 114 -22.79 -55.48 -18.43
CA SER A 114 -23.49 -56.31 -19.40
C SER A 114 -24.98 -56.41 -19.07
N PHE A 115 -25.84 -56.47 -20.10
CA PHE A 115 -26.94 -57.44 -20.27
C PHE A 115 -27.35 -57.44 -21.75
#